data_AF-A4A1Q1-F1
#
_entry.id   AF-A4A1Q1-F1
#
_cell.length_a   1.000
_cell.length_b   1.000
_cell.length_c   1.000
_cell.angle_alpha   90.00
_cell.angle_beta   90.00
_cell.angle_gamma   90.00
#
_symmetry.space_group_name_H-M   'P 1'
#
loop_
_entity.id
_entity.type
_entity.pdbx_description
1 polymer ?
#
loop_
_entity_poly.entity_id
_entity_poly.type
_entity_poly.pdbx_seq_one_letter_code
_entity_poly.pdbx_strand_id
1 'polypeptide(L)'
;MSEEEQQQTKTPRLNLLRLSLDEASAKFEVESFQDDELSIAARQWRLIATPLDPDGAKNLTRVMQQMVQNRTAVDPGILAGVHPNVQVHRYLRGLGSHGRAAHGDYLVQCGDEWVFVMVVARAPHDEFDSAEIDRVLGSANLAAEPALQHQVLPAWQEFLQQRKPTDPDGKFLISLEPAPVMIGNFDLFEELEDQADMSPDDDDVDRGGRALDRQLIEFYVLDEPLSIRCDLWINREPDVSQPRELVFRSKLEVAIGRIEIWSADEIYAFEIANGKYDASIFVIERGKICDDDLTDREFFERHDLERYEIILKPSG
;
A
#
# COMPACT_ATOMS: atom_id res chain seq x y z
N MET A 1 -28.26 -28.81 -6.99
CA MET A 1 -27.26 -27.81 -7.36
C MET A 1 -26.10 -28.03 -6.42
N SER A 2 -24.98 -28.51 -6.94
CA SER A 2 -23.79 -28.84 -6.15
C SER A 2 -23.03 -27.55 -5.82
N GLU A 3 -22.33 -27.55 -4.69
CA GLU A 3 -21.44 -26.46 -4.25
C GLU A 3 -20.34 -26.13 -5.29
N GLU A 4 -20.09 -27.02 -6.25
CA GLU A 4 -19.20 -26.83 -7.40
C GLU A 4 -19.72 -25.82 -8.45
N GLU A 5 -21.03 -25.53 -8.52
CA GLU A 5 -21.57 -24.51 -9.42
C GLU A 5 -21.50 -23.08 -8.84
N GLN A 6 -21.17 -22.92 -7.54
CA GLN A 6 -21.00 -21.61 -6.90
C GLN A 6 -19.55 -21.08 -6.92
N GLN A 7 -18.59 -21.87 -7.40
CA GLN A 7 -17.17 -21.45 -7.50
C GLN A 7 -16.79 -20.85 -8.87
N GLN A 8 -17.74 -20.62 -9.78
CA GLN A 8 -17.46 -20.14 -11.15
C GLN A 8 -17.44 -18.61 -11.36
N THR A 9 -17.44 -17.78 -10.32
CA THR A 9 -17.43 -16.30 -10.49
C THR A 9 -16.43 -15.56 -9.61
N LYS A 10 -15.22 -16.11 -9.40
CA LYS A 10 -14.16 -15.43 -8.64
C LYS A 10 -12.80 -15.42 -9.35
N THR A 11 -12.79 -15.33 -10.67
CA THR A 11 -11.59 -14.88 -11.41
C THR A 11 -11.76 -13.38 -11.65
N PRO A 12 -10.78 -12.50 -11.36
CA PRO A 12 -10.84 -11.14 -11.88
C PRO A 12 -11.01 -11.24 -13.40
N ARG A 13 -12.13 -10.70 -13.93
CA ARG A 13 -12.53 -10.84 -15.34
C ARG A 13 -11.45 -10.32 -16.29
N LEU A 14 -10.63 -9.39 -15.82
CA LEU A 14 -9.50 -8.81 -16.52
C LEU A 14 -8.27 -8.84 -15.61
N ASN A 15 -7.20 -9.49 -16.07
CA ASN A 15 -5.87 -9.34 -15.47
C ASN A 15 -5.32 -7.96 -15.88
N LEU A 16 -5.18 -7.05 -14.91
CA LEU A 16 -4.73 -5.68 -15.17
C LEU A 16 -3.28 -5.59 -15.64
N LEU A 17 -2.45 -6.61 -15.44
CA LEU A 17 -1.11 -6.66 -16.05
C LEU A 17 -1.16 -6.81 -17.58
N ARG A 18 -2.34 -7.08 -18.17
CA ARG A 18 -2.56 -6.99 -19.61
C ARG A 18 -2.78 -5.55 -20.09
N LEU A 19 -3.10 -4.63 -19.19
CA LEU A 19 -3.23 -3.21 -19.52
C LEU A 19 -1.84 -2.66 -19.83
N SER A 20 -1.65 -2.27 -21.08
CA SER A 20 -0.45 -1.61 -21.57
C SER A 20 -0.76 -0.15 -21.84
N LEU A 21 0.09 0.73 -21.34
CA LEU A 21 0.05 2.18 -21.57
C LEU A 21 1.34 2.58 -22.32
N ASP A 22 1.26 3.55 -23.23
CA ASP A 22 2.43 4.04 -23.94
C ASP A 22 3.29 4.95 -23.04
N GLU A 23 4.42 4.40 -22.59
CA GLU A 23 5.44 5.07 -21.77
C GLU A 23 6.15 6.22 -22.50
N ALA A 24 6.01 6.35 -23.83
CA ALA A 24 6.74 7.35 -24.62
C ALA A 24 6.45 8.81 -24.21
N SER A 25 5.38 9.04 -23.45
CA SER A 25 4.90 10.39 -23.11
C SER A 25 5.06 10.82 -21.65
N ALA A 26 5.33 9.89 -20.73
CA ALA A 26 5.59 10.18 -19.32
C ALA A 26 6.52 9.11 -18.72
N LYS A 27 7.54 9.52 -17.98
CA LYS A 27 8.33 8.59 -17.16
C LYS A 27 7.52 8.30 -15.90
N PHE A 28 6.83 7.17 -15.87
CA PHE A 28 6.10 6.69 -14.71
C PHE A 28 6.61 5.32 -14.27
N GLU A 29 6.54 5.06 -12.98
CA GLU A 29 6.79 3.74 -12.40
C GLU A 29 5.44 3.02 -12.23
N VAL A 30 5.39 1.75 -12.61
CA VAL A 30 4.20 0.91 -12.47
C VAL A 30 4.39 0.03 -11.24
N GLU A 31 3.55 0.17 -10.23
CA GLU A 31 3.54 -0.66 -9.02
C GLU A 31 2.24 -1.47 -8.99
N SER A 32 2.33 -2.79 -9.13
CA SER A 32 1.17 -3.68 -9.02
C SER A 32 1.11 -4.24 -7.61
N PHE A 33 0.08 -3.87 -6.85
CA PHE A 33 -0.02 -4.27 -5.45
C PHE A 33 -0.71 -5.64 -5.31
N GLN A 34 -1.72 -5.97 -6.14
CA GLN A 34 -2.43 -7.27 -6.15
C GLN A 34 -3.05 -7.58 -7.54
N ASP A 35 -3.58 -8.79 -7.77
CA ASP A 35 -4.10 -9.26 -9.07
C ASP A 35 -5.32 -8.46 -9.60
N ASP A 36 -5.92 -7.62 -8.78
CA ASP A 36 -7.13 -6.83 -9.03
C ASP A 36 -6.93 -5.30 -8.98
N GLU A 37 -5.72 -4.82 -8.66
CA GLU A 37 -5.39 -3.40 -8.64
C GLU A 37 -4.01 -3.12 -9.27
N LEU A 38 -3.95 -2.14 -10.17
CA LEU A 38 -2.73 -1.64 -10.78
C LEU A 38 -2.51 -0.17 -10.40
N SER A 39 -1.43 0.12 -9.69
CA SER A 39 -1.02 1.49 -9.35
C SER A 39 0.09 1.96 -10.28
N ILE A 40 0.02 3.20 -10.73
CA ILE A 40 1.02 3.82 -11.60
C ILE A 40 1.31 5.21 -11.05
N ALA A 41 2.57 5.46 -10.72
CA ALA A 41 3.01 6.72 -10.15
C ALA A 41 3.93 7.46 -11.12
N ALA A 42 3.61 8.73 -11.37
CA ALA A 42 4.53 9.68 -11.96
C ALA A 42 4.99 10.66 -10.88
N ARG A 43 5.79 11.66 -11.27
CA ARG A 43 6.31 12.67 -10.33
C ARG A 43 5.21 13.50 -9.65
N GLN A 44 4.09 13.76 -10.32
CA GLN A 44 3.05 14.69 -9.84
C GLN A 44 1.71 14.04 -9.54
N TRP A 45 1.49 12.81 -10.01
CA TRP A 45 0.21 12.14 -9.93
C TRP A 45 0.38 10.65 -9.73
N ARG A 46 -0.61 10.04 -9.09
CA ARG A 46 -0.77 8.59 -8.96
C ARG A 46 -2.09 8.20 -9.59
N LEU A 47 -2.07 7.05 -10.25
CA LEU A 47 -3.20 6.45 -10.95
C LEU A 47 -3.42 5.07 -10.37
N ILE A 48 -4.65 4.78 -9.97
CA ILE A 48 -5.06 3.48 -9.42
C ILE A 48 -6.15 2.92 -10.33
N ALA A 49 -5.87 1.78 -10.95
CA ALA A 49 -6.75 1.12 -11.90
C ALA A 49 -7.34 -0.15 -11.29
N THR A 50 -8.64 -0.35 -11.47
CA THR A 50 -9.40 -1.52 -11.02
C THR A 50 -10.29 -2.05 -12.15
N PRO A 51 -10.39 -3.38 -12.34
CA PRO A 51 -11.25 -3.93 -13.38
C PRO A 51 -12.73 -3.74 -12.99
N LEU A 52 -13.56 -3.39 -13.98
CA LEU A 52 -15.00 -3.30 -13.80
C LEU A 52 -15.69 -4.41 -14.57
N ASP A 53 -16.65 -5.06 -13.93
CA ASP A 53 -17.61 -5.87 -14.66
C ASP A 53 -18.60 -4.97 -15.46
N PRO A 54 -19.30 -5.50 -16.48
CA PRO A 54 -20.19 -4.70 -17.32
C PRO A 54 -21.33 -4.01 -16.57
N ASP A 55 -21.81 -4.57 -15.45
CA ASP A 55 -22.87 -3.96 -14.65
C ASP A 55 -22.30 -2.92 -13.69
N GLY A 56 -21.10 -3.14 -13.15
CA GLY A 56 -20.28 -2.15 -12.46
C GLY A 56 -20.00 -0.93 -13.33
N ALA A 57 -19.58 -1.14 -14.58
CA ALA A 57 -19.36 -0.06 -15.55
C ALA A 57 -20.63 0.75 -15.83
N LYS A 58 -21.77 0.08 -16.05
CA LYS A 58 -23.07 0.78 -16.23
C LYS A 58 -23.47 1.56 -14.98
N ASN A 59 -23.34 0.94 -13.81
CA ASN A 59 -23.73 1.56 -12.55
C ASN A 59 -22.86 2.78 -12.25
N LEU A 60 -21.54 2.66 -12.40
CA LEU A 60 -20.60 3.76 -12.16
C LEU A 60 -20.78 4.88 -13.18
N THR A 61 -20.99 4.56 -14.47
CA THR A 61 -21.37 5.54 -15.50
C THR A 61 -22.61 6.34 -15.09
N ARG A 62 -23.65 5.66 -14.59
CA ARG A 62 -24.88 6.32 -14.10
C ARG A 62 -24.61 7.22 -12.89
N VAL A 63 -23.81 6.76 -11.93
CA VAL A 63 -23.43 7.55 -10.75
C VAL A 63 -22.68 8.82 -11.18
N MET A 64 -21.68 8.69 -12.05
CA MET A 64 -20.90 9.82 -12.55
C MET A 64 -21.77 10.83 -13.31
N GLN A 65 -22.71 10.35 -14.14
CA GLN A 65 -23.69 11.21 -14.82
C GLN A 65 -24.60 11.96 -13.83
N GLN A 66 -25.02 11.32 -12.73
CA GLN A 66 -25.82 11.97 -11.69
C GLN A 66 -25.02 13.05 -10.95
N MET A 67 -23.74 12.81 -10.66
CA MET A 67 -22.86 13.82 -10.05
C MET A 67 -22.74 15.09 -10.92
N VAL A 68 -22.57 14.91 -12.23
CA VAL A 68 -22.57 16.02 -13.21
C VAL A 68 -23.90 16.77 -13.19
N GLN A 69 -25.03 16.05 -13.19
CA GLN A 69 -26.37 16.66 -13.19
C GLN A 69 -26.67 17.43 -11.89
N ASN A 70 -26.18 16.95 -10.75
CA ASN A 70 -26.35 17.59 -9.45
C ASN A 70 -25.44 18.81 -9.24
N ARG A 71 -24.74 19.28 -10.28
CA ARG A 71 -23.84 20.44 -10.26
C ARG A 71 -22.73 20.34 -9.23
N THR A 72 -22.28 19.13 -8.91
CA THR A 72 -20.97 18.95 -8.30
C THR A 72 -19.93 19.58 -9.25
N ALA A 73 -18.90 20.24 -8.74
CA ALA A 73 -17.86 20.90 -9.54
C ALA A 73 -16.99 19.86 -10.28
N VAL A 74 -17.57 19.25 -11.31
CA VAL A 74 -17.03 18.17 -12.13
C VAL A 74 -16.97 18.66 -13.59
N ASP A 75 -15.82 18.52 -14.25
CA ASP A 75 -15.68 18.72 -15.71
C ASP A 75 -15.68 17.36 -16.43
N PRO A 76 -16.80 16.97 -17.07
CA PRO A 76 -16.89 15.72 -17.79
C PRO A 76 -16.35 15.83 -19.22
N GLY A 77 -15.75 14.75 -19.73
CA GLY A 77 -15.31 14.66 -21.12
C GLY A 77 -15.34 13.23 -21.65
N ILE A 78 -15.43 13.09 -22.97
CA ILE A 78 -15.28 11.81 -23.65
C ILE A 78 -14.15 11.97 -24.66
N LEU A 79 -13.14 11.11 -24.55
CA LEU A 79 -11.96 11.11 -25.39
C LEU A 79 -11.92 9.80 -26.18
N ALA A 80 -11.61 9.91 -27.48
CA ALA A 80 -11.27 8.75 -28.28
C ALA A 80 -9.82 8.37 -27.99
N GLY A 81 -9.56 7.08 -27.76
CA GLY A 81 -8.21 6.58 -27.63
C GLY A 81 -7.47 6.54 -28.96
N VAL A 82 -6.16 6.29 -28.88
CA VAL A 82 -5.28 6.07 -30.04
C VAL A 82 -5.70 4.79 -30.77
N HIS A 83 -6.15 3.77 -30.02
CA HIS A 83 -6.71 2.55 -30.57
C HIS A 83 -8.22 2.70 -30.79
N PRO A 84 -8.76 2.17 -31.91
CA PRO A 84 -10.16 2.40 -32.31
C PRO A 84 -11.20 1.78 -31.37
N ASN A 85 -10.79 0.83 -30.52
CA ASN A 85 -11.62 0.17 -29.52
C ASN A 85 -11.50 0.82 -28.13
N VAL A 86 -10.80 1.95 -28.02
CA VAL A 86 -10.53 2.60 -26.74
C VAL A 86 -11.33 3.89 -26.63
N GLN A 87 -12.09 4.00 -25.54
CA GLN A 87 -12.83 5.21 -25.20
C GLN A 87 -12.61 5.53 -23.72
N VAL A 88 -12.33 6.80 -23.44
CA VAL A 88 -12.09 7.28 -22.08
C VAL A 88 -13.19 8.28 -21.72
N HIS A 89 -13.96 7.97 -20.68
CA HIS A 89 -14.89 8.92 -20.07
C HIS A 89 -14.20 9.51 -18.86
N ARG A 90 -13.91 10.81 -18.88
CA ARG A 90 -13.20 11.51 -17.79
C ARG A 90 -14.17 12.38 -16.98
N TYR A 91 -13.92 12.46 -15.68
CA TYR A 91 -14.66 13.29 -14.73
C TYR A 91 -13.66 13.96 -13.78
N LEU A 92 -13.34 15.23 -14.05
CA LEU A 92 -12.30 15.97 -13.32
C LEU A 92 -12.90 16.82 -12.20
N ARG A 93 -12.25 16.87 -11.04
CA ARG A 93 -12.67 17.63 -9.85
C ARG A 93 -11.52 18.48 -9.31
N GLY A 94 -11.86 19.55 -8.57
CA GLY A 94 -10.86 20.48 -8.04
C GLY A 94 -10.09 21.18 -9.15
N LEU A 95 -10.84 21.77 -10.10
CA LEU A 95 -10.28 22.35 -11.32
C LEU A 95 -9.50 23.63 -11.01
N GLY A 96 -8.23 23.62 -11.35
CA GLY A 96 -7.34 24.76 -11.29
C GLY A 96 -7.41 25.63 -12.56
N SER A 97 -6.46 26.55 -12.67
CA SER A 97 -6.24 27.27 -13.93
C SER A 97 -5.55 26.37 -14.97
N HIS A 98 -5.85 26.57 -16.25
CA HIS A 98 -5.14 25.95 -17.39
C HIS A 98 -5.19 24.41 -17.50
N GLY A 99 -6.34 23.78 -17.26
CA GLY A 99 -6.52 22.34 -17.51
C GLY A 99 -5.88 21.44 -16.45
N ARG A 100 -5.70 21.97 -15.24
CA ARG A 100 -5.18 21.24 -14.08
C ARG A 100 -6.33 20.75 -13.19
N ALA A 101 -6.13 19.62 -12.53
CA ALA A 101 -7.11 19.04 -11.60
C ALA A 101 -6.41 18.45 -10.38
N ALA A 102 -7.06 18.48 -9.22
CA ALA A 102 -6.59 17.78 -8.03
C ALA A 102 -6.99 16.29 -8.03
N HIS A 103 -8.11 15.96 -8.70
CA HIS A 103 -8.66 14.61 -8.77
C HIS A 103 -9.31 14.34 -10.13
N GLY A 104 -9.13 13.13 -10.67
CA GLY A 104 -9.86 12.66 -11.85
C GLY A 104 -10.38 11.23 -11.66
N ASP A 105 -11.64 11.01 -12.03
CA ASP A 105 -12.22 9.67 -12.18
C ASP A 105 -12.35 9.37 -13.68
N TYR A 106 -11.86 8.22 -14.12
CA TYR A 106 -11.88 7.82 -15.53
C TYR A 106 -12.50 6.43 -15.67
N LEU A 107 -13.35 6.27 -16.68
CA LEU A 107 -13.83 4.98 -17.15
C LEU A 107 -13.19 4.72 -18.51
N VAL A 108 -12.29 3.75 -18.55
CA VAL A 108 -11.56 3.36 -19.74
C VAL A 108 -12.21 2.09 -20.30
N GLN A 109 -12.78 2.19 -21.48
CA GLN A 109 -13.29 1.06 -22.23
C GLN A 109 -12.22 0.58 -23.21
N CYS A 110 -11.87 -0.71 -23.16
CA CYS A 110 -10.95 -1.37 -24.08
C CYS A 110 -11.65 -2.54 -24.77
N GLY A 111 -12.38 -2.27 -25.86
CA GLY A 111 -13.28 -3.24 -26.46
C GLY A 111 -14.51 -3.50 -25.57
N ASP A 112 -14.68 -4.73 -25.12
CA ASP A 112 -15.79 -5.12 -24.23
C ASP A 112 -15.41 -5.03 -22.73
N GLU A 113 -14.12 -4.82 -22.43
CA GLU A 113 -13.60 -4.72 -21.07
C GLU A 113 -13.61 -3.28 -20.56
N TRP A 114 -13.82 -3.13 -19.26
CA TRP A 114 -13.86 -1.83 -18.59
C TRP A 114 -12.87 -1.78 -17.44
N VAL A 115 -12.19 -0.65 -17.32
CA VAL A 115 -11.27 -0.35 -16.23
C VAL A 115 -11.69 0.97 -15.61
N PHE A 116 -11.94 0.98 -14.31
CA PHE A 116 -12.04 2.22 -13.54
C PHE A 116 -10.65 2.68 -13.21
N VAL A 117 -10.42 3.98 -13.35
CA VAL A 117 -9.15 4.58 -13.03
C VAL A 117 -9.36 5.84 -12.20
N MET A 118 -8.87 5.82 -10.98
CA MET A 118 -8.79 6.98 -10.11
C MET A 118 -7.42 7.64 -10.28
N VAL A 119 -7.39 8.96 -10.39
CA VAL A 119 -6.14 9.74 -10.48
C VAL A 119 -6.15 10.84 -9.44
N VAL A 120 -5.07 10.94 -8.67
CA VAL A 120 -4.87 11.92 -7.62
C VAL A 120 -3.55 12.65 -7.80
N ALA A 121 -3.50 13.92 -7.42
CA ALA A 121 -2.23 14.61 -7.25
C ALA A 121 -1.48 13.99 -6.06
N ARG A 122 -0.16 13.86 -6.19
CA ARG A 122 0.64 13.21 -5.14
C ARG A 122 0.85 14.08 -3.91
N ALA A 123 0.90 15.40 -4.05
CA ALA A 123 0.99 16.30 -2.89
C ALA A 123 -0.39 16.89 -2.57
N PRO A 124 -0.71 17.16 -1.29
CA PRO A 124 -1.97 17.81 -0.94
C PRO A 124 -2.03 19.21 -1.51
N HIS A 125 -3.23 19.59 -1.97
CA HIS A 125 -3.49 20.88 -2.60
C HIS A 125 -2.73 21.13 -3.91
N ASP A 126 -1.89 20.19 -4.35
CA ASP A 126 -1.32 20.21 -5.69
C ASP A 126 -2.37 19.77 -6.71
N GLU A 127 -2.03 20.04 -7.97
CA GLU A 127 -2.83 19.69 -9.12
C GLU A 127 -1.94 18.98 -10.14
N PHE A 128 -2.49 18.08 -10.94
CA PHE A 128 -1.83 17.46 -12.07
C PHE A 128 -2.34 18.03 -13.40
N ASP A 129 -1.54 17.91 -14.45
CA ASP A 129 -1.95 18.26 -15.82
C ASP A 129 -2.86 17.16 -16.38
N SER A 130 -4.15 17.47 -16.55
CA SER A 130 -5.12 16.50 -17.09
C SER A 130 -4.79 16.07 -18.53
N ALA A 131 -4.11 16.90 -19.33
CA ALA A 131 -3.74 16.56 -20.69
C ALA A 131 -2.63 15.49 -20.75
N GLU A 132 -1.83 15.35 -19.69
CA GLU A 132 -0.87 14.26 -19.54
C GLU A 132 -1.60 12.94 -19.27
N ILE A 133 -2.52 12.95 -18.30
CA ILE A 133 -3.34 11.78 -17.96
C ILE A 133 -4.18 11.31 -19.14
N ASP A 134 -4.84 12.24 -19.83
CA ASP A 134 -5.65 11.96 -21.01
C ASP A 134 -4.83 11.29 -22.12
N ARG A 135 -3.56 11.68 -22.28
CA ARG A 135 -2.66 11.08 -23.27
C ARG A 135 -2.23 9.68 -22.86
N VAL A 136 -1.89 9.48 -21.59
CA VAL A 136 -1.53 8.17 -21.03
C VAL A 136 -2.72 7.21 -21.14
N LEU A 137 -3.89 7.58 -20.64
CA LEU A 137 -5.10 6.75 -20.70
C LEU A 137 -5.65 6.59 -22.12
N GLY A 138 -5.51 7.60 -22.97
CA GLY A 138 -5.87 7.50 -24.39
C GLY A 138 -5.01 6.49 -25.15
N SER A 139 -3.82 6.16 -24.66
CA SER A 139 -2.94 5.13 -25.24
C SER A 139 -3.23 3.71 -24.74
N ALA A 140 -4.17 3.56 -23.79
CA ALA A 140 -4.46 2.28 -23.17
C ALA A 140 -4.77 1.20 -24.20
N ASN A 141 -4.25 -0.01 -23.98
CA ASN A 141 -4.56 -1.18 -24.78
C ASN A 141 -4.51 -2.43 -23.92
N LEU A 142 -5.28 -3.45 -24.29
CA LEU A 142 -5.21 -4.75 -23.65
C LEU A 142 -4.35 -5.70 -24.48
N ALA A 143 -3.20 -6.06 -23.94
CA ALA A 143 -2.34 -7.10 -24.48
C ALA A 143 -3.00 -8.48 -24.40
N ALA A 144 -2.53 -9.39 -25.25
CA ALA A 144 -2.96 -10.78 -25.21
C ALA A 144 -2.48 -11.48 -23.93
N GLU A 145 -1.22 -11.21 -23.54
CA GLU A 145 -0.56 -11.82 -22.39
C GLU A 145 -0.25 -10.75 -21.32
N PRO A 146 -0.25 -11.12 -20.02
CA PRO A 146 0.21 -10.25 -18.94
C PRO A 146 1.67 -9.83 -19.12
N ALA A 147 1.95 -8.55 -18.91
CA ALA A 147 3.26 -7.97 -19.07
C ALA A 147 4.03 -8.02 -17.73
N LEU A 148 4.36 -9.23 -17.28
CA LEU A 148 5.00 -9.51 -15.98
C LEU A 148 6.31 -8.73 -15.74
N GLN A 149 6.99 -8.29 -16.80
CA GLN A 149 8.18 -7.45 -16.68
C GLN A 149 7.92 -6.06 -16.08
N HIS A 150 6.66 -5.59 -16.06
CA HIS A 150 6.26 -4.33 -15.42
C HIS A 150 5.78 -4.54 -13.98
N GLN A 151 5.74 -5.78 -13.50
CA GLN A 151 5.47 -6.05 -12.10
C GLN A 151 6.69 -5.64 -11.27
N VAL A 152 6.57 -4.53 -10.55
CA VAL A 152 7.55 -4.12 -9.55
C VAL A 152 7.35 -4.98 -8.31
N LEU A 153 8.44 -5.50 -7.77
CA LEU A 153 8.40 -6.24 -6.51
C LEU A 153 8.16 -5.23 -5.37
N PRO A 154 7.40 -5.59 -4.32
CA PRO A 154 7.29 -4.75 -3.14
C PRO A 154 8.69 -4.33 -2.64
N ALA A 155 8.84 -3.08 -2.20
CA ALA A 155 10.16 -2.51 -1.89
C ALA A 155 10.95 -3.32 -0.85
N TRP A 156 10.27 -4.00 0.08
CA TRP A 156 10.91 -4.89 1.04
C TRP A 156 11.59 -6.11 0.38
N GLN A 157 11.01 -6.66 -0.69
CA GLN A 157 11.61 -7.77 -1.43
C GLN A 157 12.83 -7.30 -2.22
N GLU A 158 12.73 -6.14 -2.88
CA GLU A 158 13.88 -5.52 -3.56
C GLU A 158 15.02 -5.26 -2.57
N PHE A 159 14.70 -4.72 -1.39
CA PHE A 159 15.64 -4.51 -0.30
C PHE A 159 16.35 -5.81 0.10
N LEU A 160 15.61 -6.89 0.33
CA LEU A 160 16.20 -8.19 0.71
C LEU A 160 17.17 -8.73 -0.34
N GLN A 161 16.89 -8.51 -1.63
CA GLN A 161 17.78 -8.95 -2.72
C GLN A 161 19.08 -8.15 -2.78
N GLN A 162 19.08 -6.88 -2.34
CA GLN A 162 20.21 -5.96 -2.44
C GLN A 162 20.92 -5.71 -1.09
N ARG A 163 20.40 -6.32 -0.02
CA ARG A 163 20.81 -6.11 1.36
C ARG A 163 22.30 -6.33 1.56
N LYS A 164 22.96 -5.36 2.19
CA LYS A 164 24.36 -5.46 2.62
C LYS A 164 24.44 -6.01 4.05
N PRO A 165 25.59 -6.55 4.46
CA PRO A 165 25.80 -7.03 5.82
C PRO A 165 25.58 -5.97 6.91
N THR A 166 25.63 -4.68 6.60
CA THR A 166 25.40 -3.59 7.55
C THR A 166 23.94 -3.14 7.63
N ASP A 167 23.10 -3.59 6.71
CA ASP A 167 21.69 -3.22 6.63
C ASP A 167 20.86 -4.04 7.62
N PRO A 168 19.64 -3.59 8.01
CA PRO A 168 18.75 -4.38 8.85
C PRO A 168 18.43 -5.73 8.21
N ASP A 169 18.12 -6.74 9.02
CA ASP A 169 17.78 -8.07 8.56
C ASP A 169 16.46 -8.08 7.77
N GLY A 170 15.47 -7.31 8.23
CA GLY A 170 14.22 -7.02 7.53
C GLY A 170 13.90 -5.53 7.56
N LYS A 171 13.15 -5.05 6.56
CA LYS A 171 12.73 -3.66 6.46
C LYS A 171 11.33 -3.61 5.89
N PHE A 172 10.42 -2.99 6.63
CA PHE A 172 8.98 -3.04 6.35
C PHE A 172 8.41 -1.63 6.40
N LEU A 173 7.47 -1.34 5.50
CA LEU A 173 6.60 -0.17 5.59
C LEU A 173 5.27 -0.71 6.09
N ILE A 174 4.73 -0.14 7.15
CA ILE A 174 3.44 -0.55 7.70
C ILE A 174 2.50 0.62 7.50
N SER A 175 1.47 0.44 6.67
CA SER A 175 0.37 1.39 6.55
C SER A 175 -0.43 1.36 7.85
N LEU A 176 -0.64 2.51 8.47
CA LEU A 176 -1.37 2.59 9.73
C LEU A 176 -2.72 3.27 9.48
N GLU A 177 -3.77 2.45 9.47
CA GLU A 177 -4.99 2.85 10.17
C GLU A 177 -4.68 2.88 11.69
N PRO A 178 -5.44 3.57 12.57
CA PRO A 178 -5.10 3.76 13.98
C PRO A 178 -5.16 2.46 14.80
N ALA A 179 -4.27 1.52 14.48
CA ALA A 179 -4.14 0.19 15.00
C ALA A 179 -2.71 0.00 15.53
N PRO A 180 -2.55 -0.80 16.61
CA PRO A 180 -1.22 -1.14 17.11
C PRO A 180 -0.42 -1.90 16.06
N VAL A 181 0.90 -1.90 16.24
CA VAL A 181 1.81 -2.75 15.47
C VAL A 181 2.10 -3.99 16.29
N MET A 182 1.85 -5.13 15.67
CA MET A 182 1.96 -6.44 16.27
C MET A 182 3.27 -7.11 15.83
N ILE A 183 3.89 -7.87 16.73
CA ILE A 183 5.09 -8.67 16.47
C ILE A 183 4.91 -10.02 17.12
N GLY A 184 4.90 -11.11 16.35
CA GLY A 184 4.70 -12.42 16.91
C GLY A 184 4.19 -13.47 15.94
N ASN A 185 3.37 -14.38 16.46
CA ASN A 185 2.68 -15.42 15.70
C ASN A 185 1.25 -14.93 15.37
N PHE A 186 0.96 -14.64 14.11
CA PHE A 186 -0.33 -14.18 13.62
C PHE A 186 -1.43 -15.22 13.82
N ASP A 187 -1.14 -16.50 13.58
CA ASP A 187 -2.11 -17.60 13.79
C ASP A 187 -2.60 -17.63 15.25
N LEU A 188 -1.71 -17.31 16.21
CA LEU A 188 -2.08 -17.19 17.63
C LEU A 188 -2.93 -15.95 17.91
N PHE A 189 -2.69 -14.84 17.21
CA PHE A 189 -3.49 -13.63 17.37
C PHE A 189 -4.95 -13.87 16.93
N GLU A 190 -5.17 -14.51 15.79
CA GLU A 190 -6.52 -14.86 15.32
C GLU A 190 -7.28 -15.70 16.37
N GLU A 191 -6.60 -16.68 17.00
CA GLU A 191 -7.19 -17.49 18.06
C GLU A 191 -7.56 -16.70 19.33
N LEU A 192 -6.77 -15.66 19.67
CA LEU A 192 -6.97 -14.82 20.85
C LEU A 192 -8.07 -13.78 20.65
N GLU A 193 -8.12 -13.16 19.47
CA GLU A 193 -9.11 -12.13 19.11
C GLU A 193 -10.54 -12.68 19.20
N ASP A 194 -10.74 -13.94 18.79
CA ASP A 194 -12.04 -14.62 18.87
C ASP A 194 -12.53 -14.87 20.30
N GLN A 195 -11.64 -14.78 21.31
CA GLN A 195 -11.89 -15.27 22.66
C GLN A 195 -11.85 -14.19 23.75
N ALA A 196 -11.23 -13.04 23.49
CA ALA A 196 -10.96 -12.02 24.51
C ALA A 196 -11.23 -10.61 24.03
N ASP A 197 -11.59 -9.72 24.97
CA ASP A 197 -11.49 -8.28 24.73
C ASP A 197 -10.00 -7.91 24.77
N MET A 198 -9.44 -7.68 23.58
CA MET A 198 -8.04 -7.34 23.35
C MET A 198 -7.83 -5.81 23.32
N SER A 199 -8.76 -5.02 23.86
CA SER A 199 -8.59 -3.56 23.88
C SER A 199 -7.41 -3.17 24.80
N PRO A 200 -6.56 -2.22 24.38
CA PRO A 200 -5.52 -1.66 25.23
C PRO A 200 -6.11 -0.86 26.39
N ASP A 201 -5.50 -0.93 27.57
CA ASP A 201 -5.81 0.00 28.67
C ASP A 201 -4.86 1.21 28.68
N ASP A 202 -5.17 2.23 29.48
CA ASP A 202 -4.36 3.46 29.56
C ASP A 202 -2.91 3.18 30.00
N ASP A 203 -2.71 2.18 30.88
CA ASP A 203 -1.41 1.77 31.39
C ASP A 203 -0.56 1.12 30.28
N ASP A 204 -1.18 0.36 29.39
CA ASP A 204 -0.56 -0.24 28.23
C ASP A 204 -0.10 0.86 27.25
N VAL A 205 -0.98 1.82 26.95
CA VAL A 205 -0.67 2.95 26.06
C VAL A 205 0.48 3.79 26.61
N ASP A 206 0.45 4.13 27.91
CA ASP A 206 1.51 4.90 28.58
C ASP A 206 2.87 4.17 28.58
N ARG A 207 2.87 2.83 28.51
CA ARG A 207 4.09 2.00 28.40
C ARG A 207 4.58 1.84 26.97
N GLY A 208 3.85 2.35 25.98
CA GLY A 208 4.17 2.24 24.56
C GLY A 208 3.93 0.86 23.96
N GLY A 209 3.34 -0.08 24.71
CA GLY A 209 3.07 -1.44 24.24
C GLY A 209 2.77 -2.42 25.37
N ARG A 210 2.42 -3.65 24.98
CA ARG A 210 2.25 -4.77 25.93
C ARG A 210 2.57 -6.11 25.30
N ALA A 211 2.79 -7.11 26.14
CA ALA A 211 2.88 -8.50 25.73
C ALA A 211 1.52 -9.17 25.93
N LEU A 212 0.87 -9.52 24.83
CA LEU A 212 -0.42 -10.20 24.82
C LEU A 212 -0.27 -11.67 25.18
N ASP A 213 0.82 -12.28 24.70
CA ASP A 213 1.26 -13.62 25.06
C ASP A 213 2.80 -13.66 25.03
N ARG A 214 3.41 -14.77 25.45
CA ARG A 214 4.85 -15.01 25.29
C ARG A 214 5.28 -14.96 23.82
N GLN A 215 4.40 -15.29 22.88
CA GLN A 215 4.69 -15.28 21.44
C GLN A 215 4.14 -14.04 20.72
N LEU A 216 3.57 -13.08 21.44
CA LEU A 216 2.86 -11.95 20.84
C LEU A 216 3.06 -10.66 21.63
N ILE A 217 3.62 -9.67 20.96
CA ILE A 217 3.80 -8.31 21.45
C ILE A 217 2.97 -7.38 20.57
N GLU A 218 2.42 -6.34 21.18
CA GLU A 218 1.93 -5.18 20.45
C GLU A 218 2.61 -3.91 20.98
N PHE A 219 2.86 -2.95 20.11
CA PHE A 219 3.38 -1.64 20.47
C PHE A 219 2.59 -0.53 19.79
N TYR A 220 2.55 0.61 20.46
CA TYR A 220 1.76 1.76 20.03
C TYR A 220 2.67 2.81 19.42
N VAL A 221 2.19 3.38 18.32
CA VAL A 221 2.86 4.46 17.59
C VAL A 221 2.39 5.78 18.18
N LEU A 222 3.32 6.69 18.47
CA LEU A 222 3.06 7.80 19.40
C LEU A 222 2.36 9.01 18.76
N ASP A 223 2.34 9.12 17.43
CA ASP A 223 1.92 10.33 16.70
C ASP A 223 0.94 10.05 15.54
N GLU A 224 0.28 8.88 15.52
CA GLU A 224 -0.70 8.44 14.50
C GLU A 224 -0.28 8.77 13.04
N PRO A 225 0.95 8.43 12.60
CA PRO A 225 1.35 8.66 11.22
C PRO A 225 0.54 7.75 10.28
N LEU A 226 0.36 8.17 9.02
CA LEU A 226 -0.31 7.36 7.98
C LEU A 226 0.44 6.05 7.69
N SER A 227 1.74 6.02 7.95
CA SER A 227 2.58 4.83 7.79
C SER A 227 3.86 4.97 8.62
N ILE A 228 4.46 3.86 9.02
CA ILE A 228 5.77 3.83 9.66
C ILE A 228 6.72 2.88 8.93
N ARG A 229 8.02 3.16 9.05
CA ARG A 229 9.05 2.22 8.65
C ARG A 229 9.58 1.43 9.84
N CYS A 230 9.62 0.12 9.75
CA CYS A 230 10.22 -0.76 10.75
C CYS A 230 11.49 -1.41 10.19
N ASP A 231 12.64 -1.12 10.81
CA ASP A 231 13.93 -1.76 10.54
C ASP A 231 14.14 -2.89 11.58
N LEU A 232 14.13 -4.15 11.16
CA LEU A 232 14.29 -5.34 12.01
C LEU A 232 15.76 -5.79 12.07
N TRP A 233 16.29 -5.98 13.27
CA TRP A 233 17.66 -6.42 13.54
C TRP A 233 17.67 -7.67 14.41
N ILE A 234 18.33 -8.73 13.94
CA ILE A 234 18.34 -10.03 14.60
C ILE A 234 19.75 -10.39 15.04
N ASN A 235 19.91 -10.68 16.33
CA ASN A 235 21.19 -11.08 16.96
C ASN A 235 22.32 -10.04 16.81
N ARG A 236 21.98 -8.80 16.45
CA ARG A 236 22.91 -7.68 16.25
C ARG A 236 22.19 -6.36 16.46
N GLU A 237 22.96 -5.29 16.54
CA GLU A 237 22.44 -3.92 16.63
C GLU A 237 22.96 -3.08 15.47
N PRO A 238 22.21 -2.06 15.04
CA PRO A 238 22.70 -1.07 14.09
C PRO A 238 23.83 -0.25 14.70
N ASP A 239 24.78 0.20 13.86
CA ASP A 239 25.75 1.22 14.25
C ASP A 239 25.02 2.54 14.57
N VAL A 240 25.02 2.91 15.85
CA VAL A 240 24.23 4.04 16.35
C VAL A 240 24.90 5.35 15.94
N SER A 241 24.40 5.99 14.88
CA SER A 241 24.80 7.37 14.53
C SER A 241 23.80 8.44 15.01
N GLN A 242 22.58 8.02 15.38
CA GLN A 242 21.47 8.88 15.81
C GLN A 242 20.96 8.46 17.21
N PRO A 243 20.39 9.39 17.99
CA PRO A 243 19.73 9.03 19.25
C PRO A 243 18.60 8.01 19.04
N ARG A 244 18.40 7.11 20.00
CA ARG A 244 17.28 6.16 20.04
C ARG A 244 16.45 6.42 21.29
N GLU A 245 15.14 6.47 21.15
CA GLU A 245 14.20 6.52 22.27
C GLU A 245 13.55 5.14 22.42
N LEU A 246 13.62 4.55 23.62
CA LEU A 246 13.00 3.25 23.89
C LEU A 246 11.49 3.43 23.99
N VAL A 247 10.75 2.71 23.13
CA VAL A 247 9.28 2.70 23.12
C VAL A 247 8.80 1.57 24.00
N PHE A 248 9.21 0.34 23.70
CA PHE A 248 8.75 -0.84 24.44
C PHE A 248 9.83 -1.92 24.49
N ARG A 249 9.77 -2.75 25.52
CA ARG A 249 10.63 -3.94 25.65
C ARG A 249 9.87 -5.08 26.30
N SER A 250 10.04 -6.28 25.76
CA SER A 250 9.48 -7.50 26.35
C SER A 250 10.28 -8.73 25.92
N LYS A 251 9.95 -9.87 26.50
CA LYS A 251 10.41 -11.18 26.00
C LYS A 251 9.45 -11.67 24.92
N LEU A 252 10.01 -12.25 23.87
CA LEU A 252 9.28 -12.86 22.76
C LEU A 252 9.78 -14.29 22.54
N GLU A 253 8.89 -15.26 22.47
CA GLU A 253 9.18 -16.65 22.12
C GLU A 253 8.81 -16.90 20.66
N VAL A 254 9.76 -17.40 19.88
CA VAL A 254 9.55 -17.85 18.50
C VAL A 254 9.45 -19.37 18.50
N ALA A 255 8.25 -19.90 18.20
CA ALA A 255 7.99 -21.34 18.21
C ALA A 255 7.95 -21.97 16.80
N ILE A 256 7.62 -21.19 15.77
CA ILE A 256 7.27 -21.69 14.42
C ILE A 256 8.32 -21.35 13.34
N GLY A 257 9.50 -20.87 13.72
CA GLY A 257 10.60 -20.58 12.81
C GLY A 257 10.42 -19.30 11.99
N ARG A 258 9.43 -18.48 12.34
CA ARG A 258 9.16 -17.18 11.76
C ARG A 258 8.58 -16.24 12.80
N ILE A 259 8.71 -14.95 12.53
CA ILE A 259 7.94 -13.89 13.17
C ILE A 259 7.16 -13.17 12.09
N GLU A 260 5.97 -12.72 12.44
CA GLU A 260 5.20 -11.78 11.64
C GLU A 260 5.21 -10.41 12.31
N ILE A 261 5.25 -9.37 11.49
CA ILE A 261 5.07 -7.99 11.89
C ILE A 261 3.91 -7.45 11.06
N TRP A 262 2.88 -6.91 11.72
CA TRP A 262 1.68 -6.46 11.02
C TRP A 262 0.99 -5.30 11.73
N SER A 263 0.17 -4.58 10.97
CA SER A 263 -0.91 -3.74 11.48
C SER A 263 -2.07 -3.90 10.51
N ALA A 264 -3.30 -4.01 11.03
CA ALA A 264 -4.48 -4.38 10.25
C ALA A 264 -4.21 -5.62 9.36
N ASP A 265 -4.45 -5.52 8.05
CA ASP A 265 -4.37 -6.64 7.09
C ASP A 265 -2.99 -6.82 6.43
N GLU A 266 -2.00 -5.97 6.72
CA GLU A 266 -0.66 -6.02 6.11
C GLU A 266 0.31 -6.87 6.93
N ILE A 267 0.51 -8.13 6.53
CA ILE A 267 1.35 -9.10 7.27
C ILE A 267 2.73 -9.28 6.60
N TYR A 268 3.78 -8.93 7.33
CA TYR A 268 5.17 -9.15 6.92
C TYR A 268 5.80 -10.31 7.69
N ALA A 269 6.07 -11.43 7.02
CA ALA A 269 6.69 -12.60 7.63
C ALA A 269 8.22 -12.62 7.42
N PHE A 270 8.96 -12.97 8.47
CA PHE A 270 10.42 -13.10 8.43
C PHE A 270 10.89 -14.40 9.10
N GLU A 271 11.72 -15.18 8.41
CA GLU A 271 12.27 -16.43 8.95
C GLU A 271 13.35 -16.16 10.01
N ILE A 272 13.22 -16.80 11.18
CA ILE A 272 14.15 -16.67 12.30
C ILE A 272 14.17 -17.97 13.10
N ALA A 273 15.32 -18.30 13.69
CA ALA A 273 15.44 -19.51 14.49
C ALA A 273 14.47 -19.53 15.67
N ASN A 274 14.00 -20.73 16.03
CA ASN A 274 13.22 -20.92 17.25
C ASN A 274 14.04 -20.56 18.49
N GLY A 275 13.39 -19.94 19.47
CA GLY A 275 14.05 -19.56 20.71
C GLY A 275 13.33 -18.45 21.46
N LYS A 276 13.96 -18.00 22.54
CA LYS A 276 13.50 -16.85 23.33
C LYS A 276 14.37 -15.66 22.99
N TYR A 277 13.72 -14.52 22.82
CA TYR A 277 14.34 -13.27 22.42
C TYR A 277 13.97 -12.18 23.42
N ASP A 278 14.93 -11.33 23.76
CA ASP A 278 14.67 -10.03 24.32
C ASP A 278 14.37 -9.09 23.14
N ALA A 279 13.12 -8.64 23.04
CA ALA A 279 12.64 -7.71 22.04
C ALA A 279 12.72 -6.28 22.58
N SER A 280 13.34 -5.39 21.83
CA SER A 280 13.43 -3.96 22.16
C SER A 280 13.04 -3.14 20.94
N ILE A 281 12.09 -2.22 21.15
CA ILE A 281 11.52 -1.38 20.10
C ILE A 281 11.93 0.05 20.41
N PHE A 282 12.58 0.68 19.44
CA PHE A 282 13.06 2.05 19.56
C PHE A 282 12.45 2.89 18.46
N VAL A 283 12.07 4.13 18.80
CA VAL A 283 11.84 5.17 17.80
C VAL A 283 13.15 5.90 17.56
N ILE A 284 13.52 6.06 16.29
CA ILE A 284 14.80 6.66 15.88
C ILE A 284 14.59 8.03 15.27
N GLU A 285 13.52 8.16 14.50
CA GLU A 285 13.08 9.38 13.86
C GLU A 285 11.58 9.43 14.08
N ARG A 286 11.06 10.51 14.66
CA ARG A 286 9.61 10.74 14.76
C ARG A 286 9.03 11.25 13.44
N GLY A 287 9.92 11.45 12.46
CA GLY A 287 9.56 11.77 11.11
C GLY A 287 9.11 13.21 10.94
N LYS A 288 9.09 13.63 9.69
CA LYS A 288 8.15 14.66 9.26
C LYS A 288 6.87 13.96 8.82
N ILE A 289 5.73 14.53 9.18
CA ILE A 289 4.46 14.20 8.55
C ILE A 289 4.66 14.44 7.04
N CYS A 290 4.47 13.38 6.26
CA CYS A 290 4.48 13.44 4.82
C CYS A 290 3.04 13.26 4.37
N ASP A 291 2.43 14.38 3.98
CA ASP A 291 1.11 14.35 3.38
C ASP A 291 1.17 13.97 1.89
N ASP A 292 2.37 13.90 1.29
CA ASP A 292 2.54 13.43 -0.07
C ASP A 292 2.30 11.90 -0.14
N ASP A 293 1.55 11.48 -1.16
CA ASP A 293 1.37 10.10 -1.60
C ASP A 293 2.67 9.60 -2.25
N LEU A 294 3.46 8.87 -1.47
CA LEU A 294 4.73 8.27 -1.91
C LEU A 294 4.52 6.82 -2.34
N THR A 295 5.34 6.37 -3.27
CA THR A 295 5.44 4.95 -3.62
C THR A 295 6.13 4.17 -2.52
N ASP A 296 5.96 2.85 -2.51
CA ASP A 296 6.65 1.96 -1.57
C ASP A 296 8.17 2.19 -1.59
N ARG A 297 8.75 2.31 -2.79
CA ARG A 297 10.21 2.53 -2.94
C ARG A 297 10.63 3.89 -2.38
N GLU A 298 9.88 4.95 -2.66
CA GLU A 298 10.18 6.29 -2.14
C GLU A 298 10.09 6.33 -0.61
N PHE A 299 9.09 5.67 -0.01
CA PHE A 299 8.99 5.49 1.43
C PHE A 299 10.22 4.78 1.99
N PHE A 300 10.67 3.70 1.33
CA PHE A 300 11.85 2.96 1.74
C PHE A 300 13.13 3.79 1.67
N GLU A 301 13.29 4.65 0.67
CA GLU A 301 14.49 5.47 0.49
C GLU A 301 14.56 6.68 1.42
N ARG A 302 13.41 7.14 1.93
CA ARG A 302 13.38 8.28 2.86
C ARG A 302 13.85 7.89 4.26
N HIS A 303 14.76 8.70 4.79
CA HIS A 303 15.34 8.55 6.13
C HIS A 303 14.80 9.58 7.13
N ASP A 304 13.97 10.51 6.67
CA ASP A 304 13.37 11.59 7.44
C ASP A 304 11.90 11.35 7.83
N LEU A 305 11.37 10.17 7.50
CA LEU A 305 10.03 9.71 7.90
C LEU A 305 10.10 8.93 9.22
N GLU A 306 8.94 8.75 9.85
CA GLU A 306 8.86 8.08 11.14
C GLU A 306 9.36 6.64 11.05
N ARG A 307 10.28 6.30 11.95
CA ARG A 307 11.06 5.07 11.87
C ARG A 307 11.27 4.44 13.23
N TYR A 308 10.98 3.14 13.26
CA TYR A 308 11.22 2.25 14.37
C TYR A 308 12.34 1.26 14.06
N GLU A 309 13.17 0.98 15.05
CA GLU A 309 14.10 -0.16 15.04
C GLU A 309 13.59 -1.22 16.02
N ILE A 310 13.40 -2.43 15.50
CA ILE A 310 13.03 -3.61 16.27
C ILE A 310 14.28 -4.47 16.40
N ILE A 311 14.78 -4.63 17.62
CA ILE A 311 15.97 -5.44 17.91
C ILE A 311 15.55 -6.70 18.65
N LEU A 312 15.89 -7.86 18.08
CA LEU A 312 15.69 -9.17 18.69
C LEU A 312 17.04 -9.79 19.03
N LYS A 313 17.30 -10.00 20.33
CA LYS A 313 18.51 -10.69 20.80
C LYS A 313 18.16 -11.98 21.54
N PRO A 314 18.96 -13.05 21.43
CA PRO A 314 18.67 -14.28 22.16
C PRO A 314 18.69 -14.03 23.67
N SER A 315 17.60 -14.39 24.35
CA SER A 315 17.48 -14.40 25.80
C SER A 315 18.07 -15.73 26.30
N GLY A 316 19.14 -15.65 27.09
CA GLY A 316 19.86 -16.81 27.62
C GLY A 316 19.07 -17.66 28.62
#